data_AF-A0AAJ1CFK2-F1
#
_entry.id   AF-A0AAJ1CFK2-F1
#
_cell.length_a   1.000
_cell.length_b   1.000
_cell.length_c   1.000
_cell.angle_alpha   90.00
_cell.angle_beta   90.00
_cell.angle_gamma   90.00
#
_symmetry.space_group_name_H-M   'P 1'
#
loop_
_entity.id
_entity.type
_entity.pdbx_description
1 polymer ?
#
loop_
_entity_poly.entity_id
_entity_poly.type
_entity_poly.pdbx_seq_one_letter_code
_entity_poly.pdbx_strand_id
1 'polypeptide(L)'
;MRKMVMAWILPFVLLGSCDKELVEYEKGSVEIVVERGDAWLHDFPLFLGIKRKNPPQIAVWIEDAQGRYLSTVYASSKIATQSWLAAGGNRRREALPHWCHSRGVQYADGLYLPTKSEPLADGISGATPRGSFDLKLSPGAGLDRFVVKVEVNHSTDFNETYPESAKEGEPGYSGGRHGSGQPAVVYAADVDLSSGREQFEAVLVGHSSPDGSSGGIDPDISGLTSALRIVERITIRVR
;
A
#
# COMPACT_ATOMS: atom_id res chain seq x y z
N MET A 1 -12.63 48.39 6.01
CA MET A 1 -11.65 47.30 6.19
C MET A 1 -12.27 46.03 5.63
N ARG A 2 -11.76 45.54 4.50
CA ARG A 2 -12.33 44.47 3.68
C ARG A 2 -11.81 43.13 4.22
N LYS A 3 -12.71 42.26 4.72
CA LYS A 3 -12.33 40.92 5.20
C LYS A 3 -12.00 40.04 3.99
N MET A 4 -10.75 39.60 3.88
CA MET A 4 -10.32 38.57 2.93
C MET A 4 -10.81 37.21 3.43
N VAL A 5 -11.65 36.55 2.62
CA VAL A 5 -12.02 35.15 2.79
C VAL A 5 -10.95 34.34 2.06
N MET A 6 -10.16 33.58 2.81
CA MET A 6 -9.19 32.63 2.28
C MET A 6 -9.96 31.41 1.76
N ALA A 7 -10.09 31.31 0.43
CA ALA A 7 -10.69 30.14 -0.20
C ALA A 7 -9.66 29.00 -0.20
N TRP A 8 -9.88 27.99 0.63
CA TRP A 8 -9.16 26.72 0.57
C TRP A 8 -9.77 25.91 -0.57
N ILE A 9 -9.02 25.71 -1.65
CA ILE A 9 -9.39 24.81 -2.74
C ILE A 9 -9.05 23.39 -2.26
N LEU A 10 -10.08 22.61 -1.90
CA LEU A 10 -9.94 21.17 -1.67
C LEU A 10 -9.76 20.46 -3.02
N PRO A 11 -8.84 19.49 -3.14
CA PRO A 11 -8.85 18.58 -4.27
C PRO A 11 -10.07 17.64 -4.14
N PHE A 12 -10.96 17.74 -5.12
CA PHE A 12 -12.09 16.82 -5.30
C PHE A 12 -11.55 15.46 -5.75
N VAL A 13 -11.81 14.39 -4.99
CA VAL A 13 -11.59 13.01 -5.43
C VAL A 13 -12.96 12.35 -5.52
N LEU A 14 -13.38 12.02 -6.74
CA LEU A 14 -14.59 11.25 -7.02
C LEU A 14 -14.26 9.75 -6.90
N LEU A 15 -14.95 9.06 -6.02
CA LEU A 15 -14.93 7.59 -5.93
C LEU A 15 -16.21 7.05 -6.57
N GLY A 16 -16.11 6.60 -7.82
CA GLY A 16 -17.17 5.92 -8.54
C GLY A 16 -16.85 4.43 -8.73
N SER A 17 -17.68 3.55 -8.18
CA SER A 17 -17.73 2.13 -8.55
C SER A 17 -18.93 1.94 -9.49
N CYS A 18 -18.66 1.41 -10.69
CA CYS A 18 -19.63 1.08 -11.75
C CYS A 18 -20.41 2.25 -12.34
N ASP A 19 -19.68 3.20 -12.90
CA ASP A 19 -19.84 3.59 -14.30
C ASP A 19 -18.46 4.08 -14.75
N LYS A 20 -18.08 3.84 -16.01
CA LYS A 20 -16.86 4.41 -16.59
C LYS A 20 -17.07 5.92 -16.79
N GLU A 21 -17.28 6.68 -15.73
CA GLU A 21 -17.00 8.10 -15.76
C GLU A 21 -15.49 8.22 -15.88
N LEU A 22 -15.08 8.67 -17.06
CA LEU A 22 -13.71 8.96 -17.40
C LEU A 22 -13.19 9.95 -16.35
N VAL A 23 -12.32 9.49 -15.45
CA VAL A 23 -11.47 10.41 -14.69
C VAL A 23 -10.62 11.10 -15.75
N GLU A 24 -11.02 12.31 -16.15
CA GLU A 24 -10.28 13.06 -17.16
C GLU A 24 -8.88 13.34 -16.60
N TYR A 25 -7.87 12.75 -17.26
CA TYR A 25 -6.48 13.01 -16.97
C TYR A 25 -6.13 14.39 -17.54
N GLU A 26 -5.75 15.31 -16.67
CA GLU A 26 -5.19 16.58 -17.12
C GLU A 26 -3.81 16.32 -17.71
N LYS A 27 -3.41 17.12 -18.71
CA LYS A 27 -2.09 17.01 -19.31
C LYS A 27 -0.99 17.16 -18.25
N GLY A 28 -0.12 16.16 -18.13
CA GLY A 28 0.93 16.08 -17.10
C GLY A 28 0.52 15.27 -15.85
N SER A 29 -0.67 14.68 -15.84
CA SER A 29 -1.05 13.71 -14.78
C SER A 29 -0.44 12.34 -15.05
N VAL A 30 -0.28 11.58 -13.98
CA VAL A 30 0.35 10.27 -13.96
C VAL A 30 -0.70 9.25 -13.53
N GLU A 31 -0.86 8.19 -14.31
CA GLU A 31 -1.74 7.06 -14.00
C GLU A 31 -0.89 5.90 -13.49
N ILE A 32 -1.17 5.41 -12.29
CA ILE A 32 -0.55 4.20 -11.72
C ILE A 32 -1.54 3.06 -11.86
N VAL A 33 -1.24 2.09 -12.71
CA VAL A 33 -2.06 0.91 -12.96
C VAL A 33 -1.46 -0.28 -12.22
N VAL A 34 -2.24 -0.89 -11.34
CA VAL A 34 -1.87 -2.14 -10.65
C VAL A 34 -2.73 -3.26 -11.22
N GLU A 35 -2.08 -4.20 -11.91
CA GLU A 35 -2.72 -5.36 -12.52
C GLU A 35 -2.73 -6.53 -11.52
N ARG A 36 -3.92 -7.08 -11.28
CA ARG A 36 -4.07 -8.21 -10.36
C ARG A 36 -3.34 -9.45 -10.88
N GLY A 37 -2.60 -10.12 -10.02
CA GLY A 37 -2.12 -11.48 -10.27
C GLY A 37 -3.11 -12.54 -9.79
N ASP A 38 -2.75 -13.80 -9.95
CA ASP A 38 -3.60 -14.94 -9.60
C ASP A 38 -3.80 -15.12 -8.08
N ALA A 39 -2.91 -14.56 -7.25
CA ALA A 39 -3.04 -14.56 -5.79
C ALA A 39 -3.70 -13.28 -5.24
N TRP A 40 -4.32 -12.45 -6.09
CA TRP A 40 -4.99 -11.22 -5.64
C TRP A 40 -6.07 -11.47 -4.59
N LEU A 41 -6.88 -12.52 -4.76
CA LEU A 41 -7.91 -12.87 -3.80
C LEU A 41 -7.48 -14.07 -2.97
N HIS A 42 -7.11 -13.81 -1.73
CA HIS A 42 -6.68 -14.83 -0.79
C HIS A 42 -7.85 -15.39 0.02
N ASP A 43 -7.74 -16.66 0.41
CA ASP A 43 -8.70 -17.31 1.29
C ASP A 43 -8.48 -16.85 2.73
N PHE A 44 -9.43 -16.11 3.27
CA PHE A 44 -9.44 -15.77 4.69
C PHE A 44 -10.37 -16.72 5.46
N PRO A 45 -9.85 -17.49 6.44
CA PRO A 45 -10.66 -18.42 7.21
C PRO A 45 -11.64 -17.68 8.14
N LEU A 46 -12.90 -18.12 8.12
CA LEU A 46 -13.94 -17.71 9.08
C LEU A 46 -14.25 -18.88 10.02
N PHE A 47 -15.48 -18.96 10.52
CA PHE A 47 -15.92 -20.04 11.41
C PHE A 47 -16.44 -21.26 10.61
N LEU A 48 -16.38 -22.44 11.23
CA LEU A 48 -16.96 -23.70 10.70
C LEU A 48 -16.49 -24.08 9.28
N GLY A 49 -15.23 -23.78 8.94
CA GLY A 49 -14.64 -24.12 7.63
C GLY A 49 -15.05 -23.20 6.47
N ILE A 50 -15.86 -22.17 6.74
CA ILE A 50 -16.22 -21.15 5.74
C ILE A 50 -15.00 -20.26 5.48
N LYS A 51 -14.72 -19.99 4.21
CA LYS A 51 -13.66 -19.08 3.76
C LYS A 51 -14.26 -17.92 2.97
N ARG A 52 -13.66 -16.73 3.09
CA ARG A 52 -14.02 -15.56 2.29
C ARG A 52 -12.82 -15.09 1.47
N LYS A 53 -13.06 -14.79 0.20
CA LYS A 53 -12.06 -14.13 -0.67
C LYS A 53 -11.83 -12.68 -0.21
N ASN A 54 -10.67 -12.44 0.37
CA ASN A 54 -10.22 -11.14 0.87
C ASN A 54 -9.19 -10.53 -0.11
N PRO A 55 -9.34 -9.25 -0.49
CA PRO A 55 -8.30 -8.51 -1.23
C PRO A 55 -7.13 -8.14 -0.30
N PRO A 56 -5.96 -7.78 -0.87
CA PRO A 56 -4.77 -7.48 -0.08
C PRO A 56 -4.90 -6.17 0.73
N GLN A 57 -3.91 -5.86 1.56
CA GLN A 57 -3.62 -4.47 1.93
C GLN A 57 -2.60 -3.89 0.95
N ILE A 58 -2.78 -2.63 0.59
CA ILE A 58 -1.92 -1.92 -0.36
C ILE A 58 -1.67 -0.51 0.16
N ALA A 59 -0.42 -0.05 0.03
CA ALA A 59 -0.07 1.36 0.05
C ALA A 59 0.67 1.73 -1.23
N VAL A 60 0.35 2.90 -1.78
CA VAL A 60 1.03 3.51 -2.92
C VAL A 60 1.46 4.90 -2.48
N TRP A 61 2.74 5.22 -2.64
CA TRP A 61 3.30 6.52 -2.27
C TRP A 61 4.39 6.93 -3.24
N ILE A 62 4.80 8.19 -3.13
CA ILE A 62 5.93 8.73 -3.87
C ILE A 62 7.05 9.18 -2.93
N GLU A 63 8.28 8.95 -3.38
CA GLU A 63 9.51 9.42 -2.75
C GLU A 63 10.28 10.30 -3.74
N ASP A 64 11.18 11.14 -3.23
CA ASP A 64 12.17 11.77 -4.10
C ASP A 64 13.28 10.80 -4.51
N ALA A 65 14.20 11.26 -5.36
CA ALA A 65 15.33 10.46 -5.83
C ALA A 65 16.34 10.08 -4.73
N GLN A 66 16.19 10.61 -3.51
CA GLN A 66 16.99 10.26 -2.34
C GLN A 66 16.25 9.28 -1.41
N GLY A 67 15.06 8.81 -1.78
CA GLY A 67 14.23 7.92 -0.97
C GLY A 67 13.50 8.63 0.17
N ARG A 68 13.39 9.97 0.15
CA ARG A 68 12.60 10.69 1.15
C ARG A 68 11.13 10.65 0.75
N TYR A 69 10.28 10.21 1.67
CA TYR A 69 8.83 10.21 1.50
C TYR A 69 8.31 11.62 1.16
N LEU A 70 7.47 11.71 0.14
CA LEU A 70 6.81 12.95 -0.29
C LEU A 70 5.32 12.92 0.06
N SER A 71 4.58 11.93 -0.44
CA SER A 71 3.15 11.81 -0.20
C SER A 71 2.63 10.40 -0.43
N THR A 72 1.58 10.03 0.29
CA THR A 72 0.80 8.81 0.04
C THR A 72 -0.24 9.13 -1.01
N VAL A 73 -0.29 8.32 -2.06
CA VAL A 73 -1.29 8.38 -3.14
C VAL A 73 -2.52 7.58 -2.74
N TYR A 74 -2.32 6.39 -2.16
CA TYR A 74 -3.39 5.50 -1.74
C TYR A 74 -2.95 4.62 -0.58
N ALA A 75 -3.86 4.35 0.36
CA ALA A 75 -3.71 3.31 1.36
C ALA A 75 -5.04 2.57 1.59
N SER A 76 -4.97 1.26 1.79
CA SER A 76 -6.15 0.47 2.15
C SER A 76 -6.79 0.95 3.46
N SER A 77 -8.11 1.04 3.49
CA SER A 77 -8.87 1.62 4.60
C SER A 77 -8.55 0.97 5.95
N LYS A 78 -8.36 -0.36 6.02
CA LYS A 78 -8.10 -1.06 7.29
C LYS A 78 -6.85 -0.54 8.00
N ILE A 79 -5.75 -0.38 7.27
CA ILE A 79 -4.51 0.19 7.82
C ILE A 79 -4.56 1.70 8.01
N ALA A 80 -5.24 2.41 7.11
CA ALA A 80 -5.40 3.86 7.20
C ALA A 80 -6.24 4.33 8.41
N THR A 81 -7.12 3.48 8.93
CA THR A 81 -8.13 3.84 9.96
C THR A 81 -8.13 2.93 11.18
N GLN A 82 -7.22 1.95 11.26
CA GLN A 82 -7.18 0.94 12.31
C GLN A 82 -8.52 0.18 12.47
N SER A 83 -9.16 -0.17 11.34
CA SER A 83 -10.52 -0.76 11.32
C SER A 83 -10.57 -2.28 11.17
N TRP A 84 -9.49 -3.00 11.55
CA TRP A 84 -9.53 -4.47 11.61
C TRP A 84 -10.53 -4.97 12.66
N LEU A 85 -11.51 -5.75 12.19
CA LEU A 85 -12.48 -6.42 13.03
C LEU A 85 -11.82 -7.58 13.80
N ALA A 86 -12.23 -7.79 15.05
CA ALA A 86 -11.78 -8.90 15.90
C ALA A 86 -10.25 -9.00 16.09
N ALA A 87 -9.49 -7.92 15.90
CA ALA A 87 -8.05 -7.91 16.08
C ALA A 87 -7.60 -7.91 17.56
N GLY A 88 -8.53 -7.81 18.52
CA GLY A 88 -8.21 -7.85 19.95
C GLY A 88 -7.24 -6.77 20.42
N GLY A 89 -7.22 -5.61 19.75
CA GLY A 89 -6.27 -4.52 20.00
C GLY A 89 -4.97 -4.61 19.19
N ASN A 90 -4.71 -5.73 18.49
CA ASN A 90 -3.57 -5.84 17.59
C ASN A 90 -3.69 -4.80 16.45
N ARG A 91 -2.63 -4.02 16.27
CA ARG A 91 -2.55 -2.92 15.29
C ARG A 91 -2.09 -3.36 13.90
N ARG A 92 -1.70 -4.63 13.74
CA ARG A 92 -1.22 -5.23 12.49
C ARG A 92 0.01 -4.52 11.92
N ARG A 93 1.03 -4.35 12.78
CA ARG A 93 2.28 -3.68 12.40
C ARG A 93 3.00 -4.36 11.24
N GLU A 94 2.79 -5.67 11.12
CA GLU A 94 3.29 -6.54 10.05
C GLU A 94 2.63 -6.33 8.69
N ALA A 95 1.60 -5.47 8.58
CA ALA A 95 0.79 -5.37 7.37
C ALA A 95 1.51 -4.63 6.24
N LEU A 96 1.91 -3.38 6.46
CA LEU A 96 2.66 -2.55 5.50
C LEU A 96 3.74 -1.73 6.24
N PRO A 97 4.73 -2.40 6.86
CA PRO A 97 5.69 -1.72 7.72
C PRO A 97 6.62 -0.78 6.96
N HIS A 98 7.01 -1.10 5.72
CA HIS A 98 7.93 -0.23 4.98
C HIS A 98 7.31 1.15 4.72
N TRP A 99 6.09 1.20 4.21
CA TRP A 99 5.34 2.44 4.01
C TRP A 99 5.11 3.21 5.32
N CYS A 100 4.73 2.52 6.41
CA CYS A 100 4.53 3.15 7.72
C CYS A 100 5.82 3.85 8.19
N HIS A 101 6.96 3.17 8.08
CA HIS A 101 8.26 3.74 8.45
C HIS A 101 8.70 4.86 7.49
N SER A 102 8.49 4.72 6.17
CA SER A 102 8.79 5.78 5.19
C SER A 102 8.02 7.06 5.48
N ARG A 103 6.75 6.97 5.91
CA ARG A 103 5.98 8.13 6.37
C ARG A 103 6.60 8.84 7.58
N GLY A 104 7.29 8.10 8.45
CA GLY A 104 8.00 8.65 9.62
C GLY A 104 7.10 9.24 10.72
N VAL A 105 5.77 9.04 10.66
CA VAL A 105 4.83 9.53 11.68
C VAL A 105 4.69 8.51 12.79
N GLN A 106 5.23 8.81 13.96
CA GLN A 106 5.12 7.96 15.15
C GLN A 106 3.92 8.41 16.01
N TYR A 107 3.15 7.45 16.50
CA TYR A 107 1.93 7.67 17.29
C TYR A 107 2.20 7.43 18.79
N ALA A 108 1.21 7.73 19.63
CA ALA A 108 1.36 7.70 21.09
C ALA A 108 1.82 6.35 21.68
N ASP A 109 1.58 5.24 20.98
CA ASP A 109 2.02 3.90 21.38
C ASP A 109 3.40 3.51 20.81
N GLY A 110 4.10 4.46 20.19
CA GLY A 110 5.43 4.28 19.63
C GLY A 110 5.45 3.63 18.24
N LEU A 111 4.30 3.23 17.69
CA LEU A 111 4.23 2.64 16.36
C LEU A 111 4.08 3.70 15.26
N TYR A 112 4.39 3.32 14.02
CA TYR A 112 4.26 4.19 12.83
C TYR A 112 2.91 4.08 12.10
N LEU A 113 1.97 3.31 12.64
CA LEU A 113 0.67 3.03 12.01
C LEU A 113 -0.37 4.09 12.36
N PRO A 114 -1.29 4.47 11.47
CA PRO A 114 -2.46 5.29 11.79
C PRO A 114 -3.37 4.68 12.86
N THR A 115 -3.94 5.53 13.72
CA THR A 115 -4.84 5.11 14.81
C THR A 115 -6.29 5.45 14.48
N LYS A 116 -7.25 4.90 15.23
CA LYS A 116 -8.67 5.30 15.12
C LYS A 116 -8.91 6.78 15.44
N SER A 117 -8.14 7.34 16.37
CA SER A 117 -8.25 8.75 16.77
C SER A 117 -7.51 9.70 15.82
N GLU A 118 -6.52 9.18 15.10
CA GLU A 118 -5.69 9.93 14.14
C GLU A 118 -5.56 9.12 12.83
N PRO A 119 -6.67 8.91 12.10
CA PRO A 119 -6.67 8.17 10.84
C PRO A 119 -6.04 9.01 9.72
N LEU A 120 -5.72 8.36 8.59
CA LEU A 120 -5.41 9.10 7.37
C LEU A 120 -6.66 9.80 6.83
N ALA A 121 -6.45 10.89 6.09
CA ALA A 121 -7.52 11.61 5.43
C ALA A 121 -8.26 10.72 4.42
N ASP A 122 -9.59 10.90 4.32
CA ASP A 122 -10.46 10.08 3.47
C ASP A 122 -10.04 10.07 2.00
N GLY A 123 -9.52 11.19 1.48
CA GLY A 123 -9.05 11.30 0.09
C GLY A 123 -7.81 10.46 -0.25
N ILE A 124 -7.14 9.88 0.75
CA ILE A 124 -5.97 9.01 0.59
C ILE A 124 -6.35 7.54 0.87
N SER A 125 -7.45 7.30 1.58
CA SER A 125 -7.84 5.96 2.03
C SER A 125 -9.06 5.43 1.29
N GLY A 126 -9.04 4.16 0.89
CA GLY A 126 -10.16 3.55 0.19
C GLY A 126 -10.30 2.07 0.45
N ALA A 127 -11.45 1.50 0.07
CA ALA A 127 -11.60 0.05 0.03
C ALA A 127 -10.55 -0.54 -0.93
N THR A 128 -9.94 -1.66 -0.55
CA THR A 128 -9.04 -2.35 -1.49
C THR A 128 -9.85 -2.88 -2.67
N PRO A 129 -9.48 -2.54 -3.91
CA PRO A 129 -10.12 -3.08 -5.10
C PRO A 129 -10.09 -4.62 -5.12
N ARG A 130 -11.16 -5.24 -5.60
CA ARG A 130 -11.24 -6.71 -5.74
C ARG A 130 -10.56 -7.24 -6.99
N GLY A 131 -10.02 -6.36 -7.83
CA GLY A 131 -9.24 -6.68 -9.02
C GLY A 131 -8.31 -5.53 -9.40
N SER A 132 -7.85 -5.52 -10.66
CA SER A 132 -6.99 -4.46 -11.18
C SER A 132 -7.64 -3.09 -11.01
N PHE A 133 -6.81 -2.08 -10.78
CA PHE A 133 -7.26 -0.71 -10.54
C PHE A 133 -6.19 0.29 -10.99
N ASP A 134 -6.62 1.53 -11.19
CA ASP A 134 -5.77 2.66 -11.51
C ASP A 134 -5.91 3.76 -10.46
N LEU A 135 -4.83 4.51 -10.27
CA LEU A 135 -4.77 5.68 -9.41
C LEU A 135 -4.26 6.87 -10.23
N LYS A 136 -4.92 8.01 -10.08
CA LYS A 136 -4.44 9.28 -10.62
C LYS A 136 -3.53 9.98 -9.62
N LEU A 137 -2.37 10.38 -10.08
CA LEU A 137 -1.40 11.22 -9.39
C LEU A 137 -1.20 12.49 -10.22
N SER A 138 -1.27 13.66 -9.57
CA SER A 138 -0.82 14.91 -10.16
C SER A 138 0.45 15.34 -9.42
N PRO A 139 1.64 15.14 -10.00
CA PRO A 139 2.90 15.59 -9.40
C PRO A 139 2.84 17.08 -9.09
N GLY A 140 3.38 17.49 -7.94
CA GLY A 140 3.49 18.90 -7.59
C GLY A 140 4.34 19.66 -8.62
N ALA A 141 4.12 20.97 -8.75
CA ALA A 141 4.89 21.80 -9.67
C ALA A 141 6.41 21.63 -9.45
N GLY A 142 7.14 21.27 -10.52
CA GLY A 142 8.59 21.06 -10.50
C GLY A 142 9.04 19.66 -10.05
N LEU A 143 8.12 18.74 -9.77
CA LEU A 143 8.46 17.34 -9.47
C LEU A 143 8.55 16.51 -10.75
N ASP A 144 9.66 16.65 -11.47
CA ASP A 144 9.91 15.92 -12.72
C ASP A 144 10.51 14.52 -12.51
N ARG A 145 11.15 14.30 -11.35
CA ARG A 145 11.78 13.02 -10.97
C ARG A 145 11.33 12.58 -9.60
N PHE A 146 10.81 11.37 -9.50
CA PHE A 146 10.33 10.77 -8.26
C PHE A 146 10.29 9.24 -8.39
N VAL A 147 10.16 8.57 -7.25
CA VAL A 147 10.01 7.12 -7.18
C VAL A 147 8.57 6.81 -6.79
N VAL A 148 7.86 6.01 -7.59
CA VAL A 148 6.58 5.42 -7.18
C VAL A 148 6.89 4.12 -6.45
N LYS A 149 6.38 4.00 -5.22
CA LYS A 149 6.49 2.79 -4.41
C LYS A 149 5.12 2.17 -4.18
N VAL A 150 5.07 0.85 -4.22
CA VAL A 150 3.86 0.06 -3.91
C VAL A 150 4.23 -1.05 -2.95
N GLU A 151 3.60 -1.08 -1.78
CA GLU A 151 3.73 -2.17 -0.81
C GLU A 151 2.41 -2.93 -0.75
N VAL A 152 2.48 -4.26 -0.82
CA VAL A 152 1.29 -5.12 -0.88
C VAL A 152 1.49 -6.38 -0.04
N ASN A 153 0.45 -6.75 0.71
CA ASN A 153 0.45 -7.97 1.51
C ASN A 153 -0.95 -8.58 1.61
N HIS A 154 -1.00 -9.84 2.04
CA HIS A 154 -2.23 -10.47 2.50
C HIS A 154 -2.15 -10.79 3.99
N SER A 155 -3.30 -10.87 4.63
CA SER A 155 -3.43 -11.56 5.91
C SER A 155 -3.55 -13.06 5.69
N THR A 156 -2.98 -13.85 6.59
CA THR A 156 -3.02 -15.31 6.63
C THR A 156 -2.45 -16.00 5.38
N ASP A 157 -1.47 -15.38 4.73
CA ASP A 157 -0.74 -15.93 3.57
C ASP A 157 0.47 -16.77 4.02
N PHE A 158 0.21 -17.76 4.87
CA PHE A 158 1.24 -18.60 5.46
C PHE A 158 1.87 -19.57 4.44
N ASN A 159 3.15 -19.88 4.65
CA ASN A 159 3.88 -20.91 3.91
C ASN A 159 4.90 -21.62 4.84
N GLU A 160 5.81 -22.41 4.29
CA GLU A 160 6.82 -23.13 5.09
C GLU A 160 7.81 -22.19 5.80
N THR A 161 8.20 -21.09 5.15
CA THR A 161 9.12 -20.08 5.69
C THR A 161 8.45 -19.19 6.73
N TYR A 162 7.17 -18.89 6.54
CA TYR A 162 6.34 -18.03 7.38
C TYR A 162 5.12 -18.83 7.88
N PRO A 163 5.31 -19.75 8.83
CA PRO A 163 4.24 -20.64 9.26
C PRO A 163 3.29 -19.99 10.28
N GLU A 164 2.02 -20.38 10.27
CA GLU A 164 1.00 -19.91 11.23
C GLU A 164 1.40 -20.17 12.69
N SER A 165 2.21 -21.21 12.92
CA SER A 165 2.65 -21.65 14.25
C SER A 165 3.80 -20.86 14.85
N ALA A 166 4.50 -20.02 14.07
CA ALA A 166 5.62 -19.23 14.56
C ALA A 166 5.18 -18.29 15.68
N LYS A 167 5.99 -18.19 16.73
CA LYS A 167 5.77 -17.31 17.88
C LYS A 167 6.65 -16.07 17.80
N GLU A 168 6.27 -15.03 18.53
CA GLU A 168 7.03 -13.78 18.55
C GLU A 168 8.48 -14.03 18.97
N GLY A 169 9.43 -13.54 18.17
CA GLY A 169 10.87 -13.78 18.33
C GLY A 169 11.41 -15.03 17.62
N GLU A 170 10.55 -15.92 17.10
CA GLU A 170 10.97 -17.06 16.28
C GLU A 170 11.14 -16.65 14.80
N PRO A 171 12.04 -17.33 14.04
CA PRO A 171 12.13 -17.15 12.59
C PRO A 171 10.77 -17.36 11.90
N GLY A 172 10.45 -16.51 10.93
CA GLY A 172 9.19 -16.59 10.19
C GLY A 172 7.96 -16.04 10.92
N TYR A 173 8.12 -15.50 12.14
CA TYR A 173 7.02 -14.85 12.84
C TYR A 173 6.50 -13.62 12.07
N SER A 174 5.19 -13.57 11.86
CA SER A 174 4.55 -12.50 11.09
C SER A 174 3.18 -12.09 11.62
N GLY A 175 3.10 -11.78 12.91
CA GLY A 175 1.86 -11.31 13.55
C GLY A 175 0.95 -12.43 14.09
N GLY A 176 1.50 -13.63 14.23
CA GLY A 176 0.86 -14.81 14.81
C GLY A 176 -0.29 -15.38 13.95
N ARG A 177 -1.20 -16.13 14.58
CA ARG A 177 -2.24 -16.94 13.94
C ARG A 177 -3.10 -16.22 12.88
N HIS A 178 -3.32 -14.92 13.06
CA HIS A 178 -4.12 -14.09 12.16
C HIS A 178 -3.32 -12.94 11.54
N GLY A 179 -1.99 -13.04 11.59
CA GLY A 179 -1.08 -12.06 11.02
C GLY A 179 -0.96 -12.18 9.51
N SER A 180 0.12 -11.65 8.94
CA SER A 180 0.34 -11.60 7.49
C SER A 180 0.63 -12.98 6.89
N GLY A 181 1.42 -13.82 7.57
CA GLY A 181 2.07 -14.95 6.91
C GLY A 181 3.30 -14.44 6.16
N GLN A 182 3.33 -14.54 4.84
CA GLN A 182 4.41 -13.94 4.05
C GLN A 182 4.48 -12.40 4.26
N PRO A 183 5.68 -11.80 4.29
CA PRO A 183 5.87 -10.37 4.42
C PRO A 183 5.29 -9.62 3.22
N ALA A 184 5.05 -8.31 3.40
CA ALA A 184 4.64 -7.46 2.30
C ALA A 184 5.77 -7.34 1.27
N VAL A 185 5.44 -7.43 -0.01
CA VAL A 185 6.40 -7.19 -1.10
C VAL A 185 6.35 -5.72 -1.52
N VAL A 186 7.51 -5.18 -1.87
CA VAL A 186 7.68 -3.76 -2.23
C VAL A 186 8.12 -3.67 -3.68
N TYR A 187 7.38 -2.91 -4.47
CA TYR A 187 7.73 -2.56 -5.85
C TYR A 187 8.16 -1.09 -5.92
N ALA A 188 9.07 -0.77 -6.84
CA ALA A 188 9.54 0.60 -7.08
C ALA A 188 9.66 0.90 -8.57
N ALA A 189 9.26 2.09 -9.00
CA ALA A 189 9.52 2.63 -10.33
C ALA A 189 10.16 4.01 -10.23
N ASP A 190 11.32 4.19 -10.86
CA ASP A 190 11.91 5.51 -11.07
C ASP A 190 11.20 6.20 -12.23
N VAL A 191 10.55 7.32 -11.96
CA VAL A 191 9.81 8.11 -12.94
C VAL A 191 10.60 9.37 -13.26
N ASP A 192 10.90 9.58 -14.55
CA ASP A 192 11.53 10.79 -15.07
C ASP A 192 10.63 11.39 -16.17
N LEU A 193 9.78 12.35 -15.78
CA LEU A 193 8.85 13.03 -16.69
C LEU A 193 9.58 13.84 -17.78
N SER A 194 10.86 14.18 -17.56
CA SER A 194 11.68 14.88 -18.54
C SER A 194 12.28 13.95 -19.61
N SER A 195 12.19 12.64 -19.42
CA SER A 195 12.80 11.65 -20.33
C SER A 195 12.09 11.49 -21.67
N GLY A 196 10.87 12.02 -21.81
CA GLY A 196 10.00 11.80 -22.97
C GLY A 196 9.38 10.40 -23.03
N ARG A 197 9.61 9.54 -22.03
CA ARG A 197 8.95 8.23 -21.91
C ARG A 197 7.50 8.41 -21.45
N GLU A 198 6.60 7.69 -22.10
CA GLU A 198 5.18 7.66 -21.72
C GLU A 198 4.88 6.59 -20.66
N GLN A 199 5.80 5.65 -20.43
CA GLN A 199 5.59 4.50 -19.55
C GLN A 199 6.85 4.12 -18.76
N PHE A 200 6.61 3.83 -17.48
CA PHE A 200 7.57 3.25 -16.54
C PHE A 200 6.92 2.01 -15.91
N GLU A 201 7.76 1.06 -15.48
CA GLU A 201 7.31 -0.20 -14.89
C GLU A 201 7.95 -0.33 -13.51
N ALA A 202 7.14 -0.70 -12.51
CA ALA A 202 7.67 -0.94 -11.18
C ALA A 202 8.25 -2.35 -11.11
N VAL A 203 9.45 -2.45 -10.56
CA VAL A 203 10.14 -3.72 -10.32
C VAL A 203 10.02 -4.10 -8.86
N LEU A 204 9.95 -5.40 -8.57
CA LEU A 204 10.03 -5.92 -7.21
C LEU A 204 11.43 -5.61 -6.66
N VAL A 205 11.50 -4.85 -5.57
CA VAL A 205 12.77 -4.48 -4.91
C VAL A 205 13.08 -5.31 -3.67
N GLY A 206 12.12 -6.11 -3.20
CA GLY A 206 12.28 -6.99 -2.04
C GLY A 206 11.00 -7.09 -1.22
N HIS A 207 11.14 -7.49 0.04
CA HIS A 207 10.04 -7.53 1.00
C HIS A 207 10.34 -6.72 2.25
N SER A 208 9.30 -6.29 2.95
CA SER A 208 9.43 -5.58 4.22
C SER A 208 9.57 -6.54 5.40
N SER A 209 9.78 -5.99 6.59
CA SER A 209 9.96 -6.76 7.83
C SER A 209 8.74 -7.67 8.12
N PRO A 210 8.91 -9.00 8.23
CA PRO A 210 7.80 -9.94 8.42
C PRO A 210 6.99 -9.69 9.70
N ASP A 211 7.65 -9.26 10.78
CA ASP A 211 7.02 -8.94 12.06
C ASP A 211 6.73 -7.45 12.25
N GLY A 212 7.02 -6.63 11.23
CA GLY A 212 6.84 -5.18 11.23
C GLY A 212 7.75 -4.42 12.21
N SER A 213 8.89 -4.99 12.60
CA SER A 213 9.85 -4.37 13.52
C SER A 213 10.73 -3.28 12.88
N SER A 214 10.83 -3.26 11.54
CA SER A 214 11.64 -2.29 10.81
C SER A 214 11.01 -1.83 9.49
N GLY A 215 11.47 -0.67 9.03
CA GLY A 215 11.16 -0.13 7.70
C GLY A 215 12.13 -0.56 6.60
N GLY A 216 13.02 -1.53 6.85
CA GLY A 216 13.98 -2.01 5.86
C GLY A 216 13.33 -2.81 4.73
N ILE A 217 14.00 -2.89 3.60
CA ILE A 217 13.67 -3.80 2.50
C ILE A 217 14.74 -4.88 2.45
N ASP A 218 14.32 -6.14 2.52
CA ASP A 218 15.18 -7.30 2.30
C ASP A 218 15.04 -7.76 0.83
N PRO A 219 16.15 -7.81 0.06
CA PRO A 219 16.10 -8.27 -1.32
C PRO A 219 15.92 -9.80 -1.45
N ASP A 220 16.12 -10.58 -0.39
CA ASP A 220 15.97 -12.04 -0.44
C ASP A 220 14.51 -12.46 -0.47
N ILE A 221 14.02 -12.79 -1.66
CA ILE A 221 12.64 -13.23 -1.89
C ILE A 221 12.51 -14.76 -1.94
N SER A 222 13.57 -15.52 -1.64
CA SER A 222 13.60 -16.98 -1.80
C SER A 222 12.56 -17.71 -0.96
N GLY A 223 12.16 -17.12 0.17
CA GLY A 223 11.13 -17.65 1.08
C GLY A 223 9.69 -17.34 0.68
N LEU A 224 9.46 -16.60 -0.42
CA LEU A 224 8.14 -16.15 -0.84
C LEU A 224 7.53 -17.04 -1.93
N THR A 225 6.22 -17.20 -1.88
CA THR A 225 5.41 -18.03 -2.79
C THR A 225 4.22 -17.25 -3.34
N SER A 226 3.06 -17.26 -2.67
CA SER A 226 1.85 -16.53 -3.11
C SER A 226 2.03 -15.02 -3.10
N ALA A 227 2.86 -14.48 -2.21
CA ALA A 227 3.13 -13.04 -2.15
C ALA A 227 3.64 -12.47 -3.49
N LEU A 228 4.47 -13.24 -4.20
CA LEU A 228 5.03 -12.88 -5.52
C LEU A 228 4.00 -12.92 -6.66
N ARG A 229 2.81 -13.47 -6.41
CA ARG A 229 1.73 -13.62 -7.40
C ARG A 229 0.52 -12.75 -7.08
N ILE A 230 0.61 -11.87 -6.06
CA ILE A 230 -0.49 -10.95 -5.73
C ILE A 230 -0.66 -9.95 -6.86
N VAL A 231 0.43 -9.38 -7.34
CA VAL A 231 0.44 -8.37 -8.41
C VAL A 231 1.13 -8.95 -9.64
N GLU A 232 0.46 -8.86 -10.78
CA GLU A 232 1.01 -9.29 -12.07
C GLU A 232 2.00 -8.25 -12.60
N ARG A 233 1.57 -6.98 -12.61
CA ARG A 233 2.35 -5.87 -13.16
C ARG A 233 1.90 -4.54 -12.56
N ILE A 234 2.84 -3.62 -12.42
CA ILE A 234 2.55 -2.23 -12.05
C ILE A 234 3.14 -1.32 -13.12
N THR A 235 2.28 -0.54 -13.76
CA THR A 235 2.66 0.39 -14.82
C THR A 235 2.36 1.81 -14.39
N ILE A 236 3.30 2.72 -14.61
CA ILE A 236 3.13 4.15 -14.44
C ILE A 236 3.07 4.79 -15.83
N ARG A 237 1.96 5.42 -16.18
CA ARG A 237 1.73 6.06 -17.49
C ARG A 237 1.66 7.57 -17.35
N VAL A 238 2.35 8.29 -18.22
CA VAL A 238 2.25 9.74 -18.33
C VAL A 238 1.08 10.08 -19.28
N ARG A 239 0.21 11.00 -18.88
CA ARG A 239 -1.01 11.39 -19.61
C ARG A 239 -0.98 12.84 -20.08
#